data_AF-A0A8J6H356-F1
#
_entry.id   AF-A0A8J6H356-F1
#
_cell.length_a   1.000
_cell.length_b   1.000
_cell.length_c   1.000
_cell.angle_alpha   90.00
_cell.angle_beta   90.00
_cell.angle_gamma   90.00
#
_symmetry.space_group_name_H-M   'P 1'
#
loop_
_entity.id
_entity.type
_entity.pdbx_description
1 polymer ?
#
loop_
_entity_poly.entity_id
_entity_poly.type
_entity_poly.pdbx_seq_one_letter_code
_entity_poly.pdbx_strand_id
1 'polypeptide(L)'
;MGKTTLLKKLKNECDSRFWTIDVDLKTHNEFFKKKHDANELLNHLFEGNENNFSKHIRDVFRSKKKVYFFFDGLDDVENSCVDNVLDSVNELLSEGFHIWISSRKNLKTKLEDRFNKVAMDIEEIEEEHQKFYIKKRLKEEYTHEQIENLFSKIFNNFDIDNNRQISGKALQLYIITQNFLGNKELHQKMTEDTSGFVFTKMYEWFFRGRIKHNQDKVKSQNPQLFWGDVEDILEKYEHLAVHSVFSEEVFQKLNVDLRRAQRFLNQIKTNKDPFGIVTKVNDEEKAVFEHFTYIFRCPFFLKQLRKSSSHPRRTVFQQTQELDDYFKCHTCRR
;
A
#
# COMPACT_ATOMS: atom_id res chain seq x y z
N MET A 1 -2.87 -8.36 -0.72
CA MET A 1 -3.78 -9.42 -0.26
C MET A 1 -4.13 -9.34 1.23
N GLY A 2 -3.95 -8.21 1.92
CA GLY A 2 -4.41 -8.11 3.32
C GLY A 2 -3.55 -8.82 4.38
N LYS A 3 -2.27 -9.12 4.07
CA LYS A 3 -1.31 -9.74 5.02
C LYS A 3 -1.22 -8.96 6.33
N THR A 4 -0.97 -7.65 6.25
CA THR A 4 -0.95 -6.74 7.40
C THR A 4 -2.24 -6.80 8.22
N THR A 5 -3.41 -6.83 7.55
CA THR A 5 -4.71 -6.94 8.22
C THR A 5 -4.87 -8.28 8.93
N LEU A 6 -4.41 -9.37 8.31
CA LEU A 6 -4.43 -10.70 8.90
C LEU A 6 -3.50 -10.77 10.13
N LEU A 7 -2.27 -10.27 10.04
CA LEU A 7 -1.34 -10.25 11.17
C LEU A 7 -1.90 -9.43 12.34
N LYS A 8 -2.48 -8.25 12.07
CA LYS A 8 -3.16 -7.44 13.09
C LYS A 8 -4.33 -8.18 13.73
N LYS A 9 -5.10 -8.95 12.95
CA LYS A 9 -6.19 -9.78 13.47
C LYS A 9 -5.65 -10.89 14.37
N LEU A 10 -4.66 -11.65 13.91
CA LEU A 10 -4.02 -12.72 14.68
C LEU A 10 -3.44 -12.20 16.00
N LYS A 11 -2.80 -11.03 15.97
CA LYS A 11 -2.32 -10.33 17.16
C LYS A 11 -3.45 -10.05 18.15
N ASN A 12 -4.56 -9.48 17.68
CA ASN A 12 -5.70 -9.13 18.54
C ASN A 12 -6.44 -10.36 19.09
N GLU A 13 -6.32 -11.51 18.41
CA GLU A 13 -6.87 -12.80 18.85
C GLU A 13 -5.87 -13.62 19.67
N CYS A 14 -4.65 -13.12 19.90
CA CYS A 14 -3.68 -13.80 20.74
C CYS A 14 -4.18 -13.92 22.18
N ASP A 15 -3.92 -15.08 22.77
CA ASP A 15 -4.19 -15.35 24.17
C ASP A 15 -3.47 -14.33 25.07
N SER A 16 -4.19 -13.80 26.07
CA SER A 16 -3.68 -12.79 27.01
C SER A 16 -2.48 -13.28 27.84
N ARG A 17 -2.18 -14.58 27.81
CA ARG A 17 -0.97 -15.19 28.36
C ARG A 17 0.29 -14.91 27.53
N PHE A 18 0.18 -14.23 26.39
CA PHE A 18 1.32 -13.84 25.56
C PHE A 18 1.38 -12.34 25.37
N TRP A 19 2.60 -11.81 25.35
CA TRP A 19 2.88 -10.46 24.87
C TRP A 19 3.02 -10.49 23.35
N THR A 20 2.51 -9.49 22.65
CA THR A 20 2.59 -9.42 21.18
C THR A 20 3.38 -8.19 20.74
N ILE A 21 4.26 -8.37 19.75
CA ILE A 21 5.10 -7.31 19.19
C ILE A 21 4.92 -7.30 17.68
N ASP A 22 4.48 -6.16 17.16
CA ASP A 22 4.43 -5.92 15.72
C ASP A 22 5.78 -5.34 15.28
N VAL A 23 6.37 -5.94 14.25
CA VAL A 23 7.63 -5.50 13.66
C VAL A 23 7.37 -5.15 12.21
N ASP A 24 7.30 -3.85 11.91
CA ASP A 24 7.28 -3.37 10.53
C ASP A 24 8.71 -3.41 9.98
N LEU A 25 9.02 -4.40 9.16
CA LEU A 25 10.40 -4.59 8.67
C LEU A 25 10.90 -3.39 7.86
N LYS A 26 10.00 -2.64 7.21
CA LYS A 26 10.35 -1.45 6.44
C LYS A 26 10.86 -0.31 7.32
N THR A 27 10.33 -0.15 8.54
CA THR A 27 10.80 0.89 9.47
C THR A 27 12.12 0.50 10.15
N HIS A 28 12.44 -0.80 10.18
CA HIS A 28 13.65 -1.35 10.77
C HIS A 28 14.72 -1.75 9.75
N ASN A 29 14.58 -1.38 8.47
CA ASN A 29 15.52 -1.75 7.40
C ASN A 29 16.99 -1.41 7.74
N GLU A 30 17.24 -0.22 8.30
CA GLU A 30 18.59 0.20 8.73
C GLU A 30 19.20 -0.71 9.79
N PHE A 31 18.39 -1.16 10.76
CA PHE A 31 18.83 -2.08 11.80
C PHE A 31 19.27 -3.42 11.17
N PHE A 32 18.51 -3.94 10.20
CA PHE A 32 18.79 -5.22 9.56
C PHE A 32 19.87 -5.19 8.45
N LYS A 33 20.65 -4.11 8.33
CA LYS A 33 21.82 -4.07 7.44
C LYS A 33 22.92 -5.06 7.83
N LYS A 34 22.88 -5.59 9.06
CA LYS A 34 23.74 -6.69 9.53
C LYS A 34 22.92 -7.71 10.31
N LYS A 35 23.47 -8.92 10.47
CA LYS A 35 22.91 -9.95 11.35
C LYS A 35 22.99 -9.47 12.81
N HIS A 36 21.94 -9.75 13.56
CA HIS A 36 21.85 -9.51 15.00
C HIS A 36 21.58 -10.81 15.74
N ASP A 37 22.15 -10.94 16.94
CA ASP A 37 21.80 -12.03 17.83
C ASP A 37 20.43 -11.79 18.49
N ALA A 38 19.91 -12.81 19.17
CA ALA A 38 18.60 -12.74 19.82
C ALA A 38 18.53 -11.63 20.88
N ASN A 39 19.60 -11.37 21.63
CA ASN A 39 19.60 -10.37 22.69
C ASN A 39 19.62 -8.95 22.13
N GLU A 40 20.43 -8.70 21.12
CA GLU A 40 20.45 -7.43 20.38
C GLU A 40 19.07 -7.13 19.79
N LEU A 41 18.48 -8.12 19.11
CA LEU A 41 17.16 -7.97 18.51
C LEU A 41 16.06 -7.75 19.55
N LEU A 42 16.08 -8.50 20.66
CA LEU A 42 15.13 -8.28 21.76
C LEU A 42 15.29 -6.91 22.40
N ASN A 43 16.50 -6.43 22.60
CA ASN A 43 16.70 -5.11 23.19
C ASN A 43 16.14 -4.02 22.27
N HIS A 44 16.47 -4.07 20.97
CA HIS A 44 15.97 -3.15 19.96
C HIS A 44 14.44 -3.16 19.84
N LEU A 45 13.80 -4.33 19.75
CA LEU A 45 12.34 -4.42 19.60
C LEU A 45 11.56 -4.05 20.87
N PHE A 46 12.24 -4.01 22.02
CA PHE A 46 11.65 -3.65 23.32
C PHE A 46 12.08 -2.24 23.76
N GLU A 47 12.81 -1.50 22.93
CA GLU A 47 13.17 -0.11 23.21
C GLU A 47 11.93 0.79 23.12
N GLY A 48 11.67 1.54 24.19
CA GLY A 48 10.54 2.46 24.28
C GLY A 48 10.53 3.24 25.58
N ASN A 49 9.90 4.43 25.56
CA ASN A 49 9.69 5.28 26.73
C ASN A 49 8.56 4.73 27.61
N GLU A 50 8.76 3.54 28.14
CA GLU A 50 7.82 2.87 29.03
C GLU A 50 8.13 3.19 30.49
N ASN A 51 7.08 3.25 31.31
CA ASN A 51 7.27 3.33 32.75
C ASN A 51 7.86 2.02 33.32
N ASN A 52 8.38 2.07 34.55
CA ASN A 52 9.01 0.91 35.19
C ASN A 52 8.08 -0.31 35.31
N PHE A 53 6.77 -0.09 35.42
CA PHE A 53 5.78 -1.16 35.55
C PHE A 53 5.62 -1.95 34.25
N SER A 54 5.41 -1.25 33.12
CA SER A 54 5.32 -1.88 31.79
C SER A 54 6.60 -2.65 31.46
N LYS A 55 7.77 -2.06 31.76
CA LYS A 55 9.06 -2.73 31.60
C LYS A 55 9.12 -4.04 32.40
N HIS A 56 8.71 -4.02 33.67
CA HIS A 56 8.72 -5.23 34.51
C HIS A 56 7.79 -6.33 33.98
N ILE A 57 6.56 -5.98 33.58
CA ILE A 57 5.62 -6.94 32.99
C ILE A 57 6.23 -7.60 31.76
N ARG A 58 6.78 -6.78 30.88
CA ARG A 58 7.39 -7.20 29.63
C ARG A 58 8.58 -8.12 29.85
N ASP A 59 9.43 -7.83 30.83
CA ASP A 59 10.56 -8.68 31.22
C ASP A 59 10.09 -10.05 31.75
N VAL A 60 8.93 -10.11 32.43
CA VAL A 60 8.30 -11.38 32.83
C VAL A 60 7.85 -12.20 31.62
N PHE A 61 7.24 -11.58 30.60
CA PHE A 61 6.88 -12.30 29.38
C PHE A 61 8.12 -12.76 28.59
N ARG A 62 9.15 -11.90 28.49
CA ARG A 62 10.43 -12.21 27.83
C ARG A 62 11.11 -13.40 28.49
N SER A 63 11.27 -13.37 29.82
CA SER A 63 11.94 -14.47 30.57
C SER A 63 11.19 -15.79 30.48
N LYS A 64 9.86 -15.74 30.38
CA LYS A 64 9.00 -16.93 30.21
C LYS A 64 8.85 -17.38 28.74
N LYS A 65 9.50 -16.70 27.78
CA LYS A 65 9.37 -16.95 26.34
C LYS A 65 7.92 -16.89 25.83
N LYS A 66 7.08 -16.10 26.51
CA LYS A 66 5.66 -15.91 26.17
C LYS A 66 5.45 -14.66 25.33
N VAL A 67 6.15 -14.61 24.19
CA VAL A 67 6.08 -13.47 23.26
C VAL A 67 5.84 -13.98 21.85
N TYR A 68 4.88 -13.37 21.16
CA TYR A 68 4.68 -13.49 19.72
C TYR A 68 5.26 -12.27 19.00
N PHE A 69 6.07 -12.50 17.98
CA PHE A 69 6.54 -11.49 17.05
C PHE A 69 5.80 -11.60 15.71
N PHE A 70 5.31 -10.48 15.21
CA PHE A 70 4.63 -10.36 13.93
C PHE A 70 5.47 -9.49 12.99
N PHE A 71 6.35 -10.11 12.22
CA PHE A 71 7.18 -9.43 11.23
C PHE A 71 6.39 -9.24 9.94
N ASP A 72 6.07 -7.99 9.62
CA ASP A 72 5.33 -7.63 8.41
C ASP A 72 6.25 -7.06 7.33
N GLY A 73 6.06 -7.52 6.09
CA GLY A 73 6.69 -6.93 4.91
C GLY A 73 8.16 -7.30 4.68
N LEU A 74 8.52 -8.59 4.72
CA LEU A 74 9.88 -9.02 4.37
C LEU A 74 10.27 -8.64 2.93
N ASP A 75 9.30 -8.51 2.04
CA ASP A 75 9.52 -8.04 0.68
C ASP A 75 9.74 -6.52 0.56
N ASP A 76 9.57 -5.77 1.65
CA ASP A 76 9.74 -4.31 1.70
C ASP A 76 11.11 -3.88 2.27
N VAL A 77 11.97 -4.81 2.67
CA VAL A 77 13.38 -4.54 3.01
C VAL A 77 14.28 -4.64 1.80
N GLU A 78 15.48 -4.05 1.90
CA GLU A 78 16.50 -4.23 0.88
C GLU A 78 16.86 -5.72 0.71
N ASN A 79 17.02 -6.17 -0.53
CA ASN A 79 17.33 -7.57 -0.84
C ASN A 79 18.60 -8.07 -0.11
N SER A 80 19.59 -7.20 0.07
CA SER A 80 20.83 -7.45 0.82
C SER A 80 20.57 -7.73 2.31
N CYS A 81 19.47 -7.21 2.87
CA CYS A 81 19.11 -7.33 4.28
C CYS A 81 18.24 -8.56 4.56
N VAL A 82 17.63 -9.18 3.54
CA VAL A 82 16.69 -10.31 3.72
C VAL A 82 17.33 -11.45 4.53
N ASP A 83 18.55 -11.88 4.19
CA ASP A 83 19.22 -12.95 4.91
C ASP A 83 19.56 -12.58 6.35
N ASN A 84 19.95 -11.33 6.61
CA ASN A 84 20.18 -10.85 7.97
C ASN A 84 18.91 -10.89 8.83
N VAL A 85 17.76 -10.49 8.26
CA VAL A 85 16.44 -10.59 8.92
C VAL A 85 16.14 -12.04 9.27
N LEU A 86 16.27 -12.95 8.29
CA LEU A 86 15.96 -14.37 8.47
C LEU A 86 16.89 -15.03 9.50
N ASP A 87 18.17 -14.67 9.49
CA ASP A 87 19.14 -15.13 10.49
C ASP A 87 18.75 -14.67 11.89
N SER A 88 18.42 -13.39 12.06
CA SER A 88 18.06 -12.82 13.36
C SER A 88 16.73 -13.39 13.89
N VAL A 89 15.77 -13.65 12.99
CA VAL A 89 14.54 -14.40 13.30
C VAL A 89 14.89 -15.81 13.79
N ASN A 90 15.82 -16.49 13.14
CA ASN A 90 16.19 -17.86 13.50
C ASN A 90 16.81 -17.91 14.90
N GLU A 91 17.58 -16.89 15.29
CA GLU A 91 18.07 -16.74 16.67
C GLU A 91 16.90 -16.65 17.67
N LEU A 92 15.87 -15.82 17.41
CA LEU A 92 14.68 -15.74 18.25
C LEU A 92 13.91 -17.07 18.33
N LEU A 93 13.81 -17.80 17.21
CA LEU A 93 13.18 -19.13 17.20
C LEU A 93 13.96 -20.11 18.07
N SER A 94 15.30 -20.12 17.99
CA SER A 94 16.15 -20.99 18.81
C SER A 94 16.03 -20.69 20.31
N GLU A 95 15.75 -19.43 20.66
CA GLU A 95 15.46 -18.97 22.01
C GLU A 95 14.05 -19.33 22.52
N GLY A 96 13.21 -19.95 21.68
CA GLY A 96 11.88 -20.43 22.05
C GLY A 96 10.74 -19.42 21.85
N PHE A 97 10.96 -18.33 21.11
CA PHE A 97 9.90 -17.37 20.81
C PHE A 97 9.02 -17.81 19.63
N HIS A 98 7.79 -17.29 19.58
CA HIS A 98 6.86 -17.56 18.49
C HIS A 98 6.87 -16.42 17.48
N ILE A 99 6.92 -16.76 16.19
CA ILE A 99 7.12 -15.77 15.14
C ILE A 99 6.21 -16.03 13.94
N TRP A 100 5.58 -14.95 13.46
CA TRP A 100 4.89 -14.87 12.18
C TRP A 100 5.66 -13.94 11.25
N ILE A 101 5.85 -14.34 9.99
CA ILE A 101 6.48 -13.52 8.95
C ILE A 101 5.55 -13.40 7.76
N SER A 102 5.40 -12.18 7.26
CA SER A 102 4.63 -11.83 6.06
C SER A 102 5.58 -11.44 4.93
N SER A 103 5.35 -11.96 3.73
CA SER A 103 6.14 -11.65 2.53
C SER A 103 5.31 -11.72 1.25
N ARG A 104 5.86 -11.30 0.11
CA ARG A 104 5.32 -11.63 -1.23
C ARG A 104 5.73 -13.04 -1.62
N LYS A 105 4.94 -13.64 -2.51
CA LYS A 105 5.06 -15.04 -2.97
C LYS A 105 6.45 -15.39 -3.52
N ASN A 106 7.20 -14.44 -4.07
CA ASN A 106 8.56 -14.66 -4.57
C ASN A 106 9.56 -15.09 -3.49
N LEU A 107 9.28 -14.82 -2.20
CA LEU A 107 10.12 -15.26 -1.08
C LEU A 107 9.63 -16.56 -0.42
N LYS A 108 8.56 -17.18 -0.94
CA LYS A 108 7.93 -18.37 -0.33
C LYS A 108 8.93 -19.51 -0.16
N THR A 109 9.51 -20.00 -1.24
CA THR A 109 10.46 -21.12 -1.20
C THR A 109 11.64 -20.84 -0.27
N LYS A 110 12.19 -19.62 -0.32
CA LYS A 110 13.28 -19.21 0.58
C LYS A 110 12.89 -19.30 2.06
N LEU A 111 11.67 -18.88 2.41
CA LEU A 111 11.15 -18.99 3.79
C LEU A 111 10.91 -20.45 4.20
N GLU A 112 10.31 -21.24 3.31
CA GLU A 112 10.00 -22.64 3.58
C GLU A 112 11.27 -23.47 3.78
N ASP A 113 12.27 -23.28 2.92
CA ASP A 113 13.58 -23.92 3.03
C ASP A 113 14.33 -23.47 4.28
N ARG A 114 14.30 -22.16 4.59
CA ARG A 114 15.05 -21.59 5.72
C ARG A 114 14.56 -22.12 7.06
N PHE A 115 13.24 -22.22 7.24
CA PHE A 115 12.63 -22.60 8.52
C PHE A 115 12.11 -24.04 8.55
N ASN A 116 12.23 -24.77 7.43
CA ASN A 116 11.67 -26.11 7.25
C ASN A 116 10.19 -26.18 7.66
N LYS A 117 9.40 -25.21 7.19
CA LYS A 117 7.97 -25.06 7.50
C LYS A 117 7.21 -24.63 6.26
N VAL A 118 5.99 -25.13 6.09
CA VAL A 118 5.12 -24.73 4.98
C VAL A 118 4.57 -23.32 5.24
N ALA A 119 4.60 -22.47 4.21
CA ALA A 119 4.01 -21.15 4.25
C ALA A 119 2.53 -21.20 3.87
N MET A 120 1.71 -20.42 4.59
CA MET A 120 0.31 -20.22 4.25
C MET A 120 0.18 -19.13 3.20
N ASP A 121 -0.54 -19.43 2.12
CA ASP A 121 -0.90 -18.44 1.10
C ASP A 121 -2.20 -17.72 1.50
N ILE A 122 -2.27 -16.41 1.23
CA ILE A 122 -3.53 -15.67 1.31
C ILE A 122 -4.12 -15.61 -0.09
N GLU A 123 -5.18 -16.37 -0.29
CA GLU A 123 -5.88 -16.48 -1.56
C GLU A 123 -6.78 -15.27 -1.83
N GLU A 124 -7.31 -15.21 -3.05
CA GLU A 124 -8.32 -14.23 -3.43
C GLU A 124 -9.61 -14.49 -2.67
N ILE A 125 -10.31 -13.42 -2.28
CA ILE A 125 -11.58 -13.51 -1.56
C ILE A 125 -12.62 -14.08 -2.53
N GLU A 126 -13.30 -15.15 -2.15
CA GLU A 126 -14.38 -15.74 -2.94
C GLU A 126 -15.57 -14.79 -3.11
N GLU A 127 -16.29 -14.90 -4.23
CA GLU A 127 -17.38 -13.99 -4.59
C GLU A 127 -18.42 -13.82 -3.48
N GLU A 128 -18.80 -14.90 -2.80
CA GLU A 128 -19.75 -14.87 -1.69
C GLU A 128 -19.26 -14.00 -0.52
N HIS A 129 -17.98 -14.12 -0.18
CA HIS A 129 -17.33 -13.30 0.84
C HIS A 129 -17.16 -11.84 0.39
N GLN A 130 -16.95 -11.60 -0.91
CA GLN A 130 -16.93 -10.25 -1.48
C GLN A 130 -18.31 -9.59 -1.35
N LYS A 131 -19.39 -10.30 -1.74
CA LYS A 131 -20.79 -9.85 -1.57
C LYS A 131 -21.08 -9.50 -0.12
N PHE A 132 -20.71 -10.40 0.79
CA PHE A 132 -20.89 -10.20 2.22
C PHE A 132 -20.17 -8.93 2.71
N TYR A 133 -18.91 -8.73 2.33
CA TYR A 133 -18.13 -7.56 2.70
C TYR A 133 -18.78 -6.25 2.22
N ILE A 134 -19.13 -6.18 0.93
CA ILE A 134 -19.74 -4.99 0.32
C ILE A 134 -21.08 -4.68 0.99
N LYS A 135 -21.95 -5.69 1.14
CA LYS A 135 -23.25 -5.55 1.79
C LYS A 135 -23.10 -5.04 3.22
N LYS A 136 -22.20 -5.64 4.00
CA LYS A 136 -21.95 -5.22 5.38
C LYS A 136 -21.46 -3.77 5.48
N ARG A 137 -20.66 -3.31 4.52
CA ARG A 137 -20.04 -1.98 4.53
C ARG A 137 -20.98 -0.87 4.03
N LEU A 138 -21.88 -1.18 3.10
CA LEU A 138 -22.77 -0.19 2.47
C LEU A 138 -24.20 -0.15 3.05
N LYS A 139 -24.58 -1.12 3.89
CA LYS A 139 -25.96 -1.27 4.43
C LYS A 139 -26.54 -0.05 5.15
N GLU A 140 -25.68 0.84 5.66
CA GLU A 140 -26.14 2.02 6.41
C GLU A 140 -26.55 3.17 5.47
N GLU A 141 -26.02 3.19 4.25
CA GLU A 141 -26.25 4.27 3.28
C GLU A 141 -27.16 3.86 2.10
N TYR A 142 -27.26 2.56 1.83
CA TYR A 142 -27.91 2.01 0.64
C TYR A 142 -28.88 0.88 0.98
N THR A 143 -29.96 0.75 0.21
CA THR A 143 -30.90 -0.37 0.32
C THR A 143 -30.27 -1.66 -0.21
N HIS A 144 -30.83 -2.82 0.18
CA HIS A 144 -30.35 -4.11 -0.30
C HIS A 144 -30.37 -4.20 -1.84
N GLU A 145 -31.43 -3.70 -2.47
CA GLU A 145 -31.58 -3.69 -3.93
C GLU A 145 -30.50 -2.82 -4.62
N GLN A 146 -30.20 -1.65 -4.06
CA GLN A 146 -29.13 -0.78 -4.57
C GLN A 146 -27.77 -1.46 -4.49
N ILE A 147 -27.49 -2.17 -3.39
CA ILE A 147 -26.25 -2.91 -3.19
C ILE A 147 -26.15 -4.08 -4.20
N GLU A 148 -27.23 -4.82 -4.44
CA GLU A 148 -27.24 -5.91 -5.42
C GLU A 148 -27.03 -5.39 -6.85
N ASN A 149 -27.70 -4.29 -7.22
CA ASN A 149 -27.50 -3.66 -8.53
C ASN A 149 -26.05 -3.20 -8.71
N LEU A 150 -25.48 -2.58 -7.68
CA LEU A 150 -24.07 -2.19 -7.67
C LEU A 150 -23.16 -3.41 -7.87
N PHE A 151 -23.42 -4.49 -7.15
CA PHE A 151 -22.68 -5.73 -7.28
C PHE A 151 -22.73 -6.25 -8.72
N SER A 152 -23.92 -6.40 -9.31
CA SER A 152 -24.05 -6.85 -10.70
C SER A 152 -23.26 -5.96 -11.67
N LYS A 153 -23.29 -4.64 -11.51
CA LYS A 153 -22.56 -3.72 -12.40
C LYS A 153 -21.04 -3.79 -12.23
N ILE A 154 -20.55 -3.85 -11.00
CA ILE A 154 -19.11 -3.99 -10.73
C ILE A 154 -18.60 -5.27 -11.39
N PHE A 155 -19.23 -6.40 -11.09
CA PHE A 155 -18.73 -7.71 -11.47
C PHE A 155 -18.96 -8.03 -12.94
N ASN A 156 -20.10 -7.65 -13.53
CA ASN A 156 -20.35 -7.84 -14.96
C ASN A 156 -19.38 -7.04 -15.83
N ASN A 157 -18.92 -5.87 -15.39
CA ASN A 157 -17.93 -5.10 -16.13
C ASN A 157 -16.50 -5.66 -15.98
N PHE A 158 -16.16 -6.25 -14.83
CA PHE A 158 -14.86 -6.92 -14.67
C PHE A 158 -14.77 -8.26 -15.40
N ASP A 159 -15.90 -8.90 -15.66
CA ASP A 159 -16.01 -10.13 -16.45
C ASP A 159 -15.65 -9.94 -17.92
N ILE A 160 -15.97 -8.77 -18.49
CA ILE A 160 -15.72 -8.47 -19.90
C ILE A 160 -14.21 -8.35 -20.20
N ASP A 161 -13.41 -7.95 -19.21
CA ASP A 161 -11.97 -7.68 -19.38
C ASP A 161 -11.04 -8.82 -18.88
N ASN A 162 -11.54 -10.04 -18.62
CA ASN A 162 -10.78 -11.12 -17.95
C ASN A 162 -10.18 -10.71 -16.59
N ASN A 163 -10.76 -9.69 -15.94
CA ASN A 163 -10.23 -9.07 -14.73
C ASN A 163 -10.88 -9.60 -13.45
N ARG A 164 -11.53 -10.78 -13.47
CA ARG A 164 -12.11 -11.43 -12.27
C ARG A 164 -11.12 -11.54 -11.09
N GLN A 165 -9.82 -11.69 -11.36
CA GLN A 165 -8.75 -11.78 -10.35
C GLN A 165 -8.50 -10.47 -9.59
N ILE A 166 -9.05 -9.35 -10.07
CA ILE A 166 -8.88 -8.03 -9.48
C ILE A 166 -9.83 -7.93 -8.27
N SER A 167 -11.14 -8.11 -8.45
CA SER A 167 -12.14 -7.96 -7.36
C SER A 167 -11.89 -8.82 -6.12
N GLY A 168 -11.25 -9.99 -6.25
CA GLY A 168 -10.86 -10.85 -5.13
C GLY A 168 -9.84 -10.25 -4.16
N LYS A 169 -9.21 -9.10 -4.47
CA LYS A 169 -8.22 -8.46 -3.59
C LYS A 169 -8.88 -7.55 -2.57
N ALA A 170 -8.66 -7.83 -1.28
CA ALA A 170 -9.23 -7.08 -0.15
C ALA A 170 -9.13 -5.54 -0.27
N LEU A 171 -7.97 -5.04 -0.68
CA LEU A 171 -7.73 -3.61 -0.87
C LEU A 171 -8.65 -3.00 -1.94
N GLN A 172 -8.92 -3.75 -3.01
CA GLN A 172 -9.71 -3.24 -4.11
C GLN A 172 -11.18 -3.18 -3.73
N LEU A 173 -11.69 -4.18 -3.02
CA LEU A 173 -13.01 -4.13 -2.40
C LEU A 173 -13.13 -2.92 -1.46
N TYR A 174 -12.09 -2.64 -0.67
CA TYR A 174 -12.05 -1.46 0.18
C TYR A 174 -12.14 -0.16 -0.65
N ILE A 175 -11.34 -0.02 -1.71
CA ILE A 175 -11.34 1.17 -2.58
C ILE A 175 -12.69 1.36 -3.28
N ILE A 176 -13.24 0.28 -3.84
CA ILE A 176 -14.55 0.25 -4.48
C ILE A 176 -15.60 0.75 -3.51
N THR A 177 -15.74 0.10 -2.35
CA THR A 177 -16.77 0.47 -1.36
C THR A 177 -16.55 1.86 -0.81
N GLN A 178 -15.30 2.31 -0.61
CA GLN A 178 -15.00 3.65 -0.13
C GLN A 178 -15.45 4.74 -1.09
N ASN A 179 -15.46 4.50 -2.41
CA ASN A 179 -15.99 5.44 -3.38
C ASN A 179 -17.49 5.70 -3.20
N PHE A 180 -18.24 4.70 -2.73
CA PHE A 180 -19.69 4.81 -2.53
C PHE A 180 -20.08 5.41 -1.17
N LEU A 181 -19.23 5.27 -0.16
CA LEU A 181 -19.48 5.85 1.16
C LEU A 181 -19.43 7.38 1.09
N GLY A 182 -20.53 8.04 1.47
CA GLY A 182 -20.65 9.49 1.49
C GLY A 182 -20.76 10.17 0.11
N ASN A 183 -20.94 9.42 -0.98
CA ASN A 183 -21.00 9.96 -2.34
C ASN A 183 -22.16 9.37 -3.17
N LYS A 184 -23.39 9.74 -2.80
CA LYS A 184 -24.64 9.29 -3.47
C LYS A 184 -24.72 9.72 -4.94
N GLU A 185 -24.12 10.87 -5.29
CA GLU A 185 -24.05 11.35 -6.67
C GLU A 185 -23.21 10.42 -7.54
N LEU A 186 -22.12 9.87 -7.00
CA LEU A 186 -21.30 8.89 -7.70
C LEU A 186 -22.07 7.59 -7.94
N HIS A 187 -22.87 7.14 -6.98
CA HIS A 187 -23.77 6.00 -7.18
C HIS A 187 -24.75 6.27 -8.34
N GLN A 188 -25.37 7.46 -8.41
CA GLN A 188 -26.28 7.83 -9.50
C GLN A 188 -25.57 7.88 -10.86
N LYS A 189 -24.45 8.59 -10.96
CA LYS A 189 -23.62 8.67 -12.18
C LYS A 189 -23.16 7.28 -12.66
N MET A 190 -22.74 6.41 -11.74
CA MET A 190 -22.36 5.04 -12.06
C MET A 190 -23.55 4.12 -12.37
N THR A 191 -24.75 4.48 -11.92
CA THR A 191 -25.97 3.74 -12.29
C THR A 191 -26.34 4.03 -13.75
N GLU A 192 -26.07 5.25 -14.23
CA GLU A 192 -26.43 5.72 -15.58
C GLU A 192 -25.35 5.40 -16.64
N ASP A 193 -24.06 5.43 -16.28
CA ASP A 193 -22.94 5.17 -17.20
C ASP A 193 -22.03 4.04 -16.72
N THR A 194 -22.05 2.90 -17.42
CA THR A 194 -21.20 1.73 -17.12
C THR A 194 -19.74 1.93 -17.55
N SER A 195 -19.41 2.96 -18.34
CA SER A 195 -18.02 3.29 -18.70
C SER A 195 -17.17 3.69 -17.48
N GLY A 196 -17.80 3.92 -16.33
CA GLY A 196 -17.18 4.18 -15.04
C GLY A 196 -16.50 2.97 -14.38
N PHE A 197 -16.84 1.74 -14.77
CA PHE A 197 -16.33 0.51 -14.16
C PHE A 197 -14.97 0.07 -14.73
N VAL A 198 -14.09 1.02 -15.01
CA VAL A 198 -12.68 0.74 -15.29
C VAL A 198 -11.91 0.93 -14.00
N PHE A 199 -11.11 -0.06 -13.61
CA PHE A 199 -10.32 -0.05 -12.38
C PHE A 199 -9.58 1.29 -12.16
N THR A 200 -8.97 1.81 -13.23
CA THR A 200 -8.25 3.08 -13.22
C THR A 200 -9.12 4.30 -12.85
N LYS A 201 -10.38 4.35 -13.25
CA LYS A 201 -11.36 5.38 -12.83
C LYS A 201 -11.75 5.23 -11.37
N MET A 202 -11.86 4.00 -10.85
CA MET A 202 -12.16 3.78 -9.43
C MET A 202 -11.03 4.28 -8.52
N TYR A 203 -9.77 4.09 -8.91
CA TYR A 203 -8.63 4.68 -8.19
C TYR A 203 -8.64 6.20 -8.27
N GLU A 204 -8.97 6.75 -9.43
CA GLU A 204 -9.10 8.19 -9.60
C GLU A 204 -10.11 8.80 -8.63
N TRP A 205 -11.31 8.22 -8.56
CA TRP A 205 -12.35 8.68 -7.63
C TRP A 205 -11.92 8.54 -6.17
N PHE A 206 -11.23 7.45 -5.84
CA PHE A 206 -10.74 7.22 -4.48
C PHE A 206 -9.73 8.30 -4.06
N PHE A 207 -8.77 8.61 -4.94
CA PHE A 207 -7.77 9.65 -4.67
C PHE A 207 -8.39 11.05 -4.62
N ARG A 208 -9.30 11.37 -5.56
CA ARG A 208 -10.09 12.62 -5.53
C ARG A 208 -10.83 12.79 -4.21
N GLY A 209 -11.55 11.75 -3.78
CA GLY A 209 -12.30 11.75 -2.53
C GLY A 209 -11.41 11.97 -1.31
N ARG A 210 -10.24 11.31 -1.29
CA ARG A 210 -9.27 11.44 -0.21
C ARG A 210 -8.65 12.84 -0.13
N ILE A 211 -8.26 13.43 -1.26
CA ILE A 211 -7.75 14.80 -1.32
C ILE A 211 -8.82 15.77 -0.87
N LYS A 212 -10.06 15.64 -1.36
CA LYS A 212 -11.17 16.50 -0.96
C LYS A 212 -11.42 16.42 0.55
N HIS A 213 -11.53 15.23 1.11
CA HIS A 213 -11.73 15.03 2.55
C HIS A 213 -10.62 15.69 3.38
N ASN A 214 -9.35 15.49 2.98
CA ASN A 214 -8.23 16.08 3.69
C ASN A 214 -8.12 17.60 3.48
N GLN A 215 -8.48 18.12 2.31
CA GLN A 215 -8.61 19.57 2.09
C GLN A 215 -9.65 20.18 3.02
N ASP A 216 -10.83 19.56 3.15
CA ASP A 216 -11.90 20.04 4.03
C ASP A 216 -11.43 20.03 5.50
N LYS A 217 -10.69 18.98 5.90
CA LYS A 217 -10.06 18.90 7.22
C LYS A 217 -8.99 19.99 7.44
N VAL A 218 -8.11 20.22 6.47
CA VAL A 218 -7.07 21.27 6.58
C VAL A 218 -7.70 22.66 6.61
N LYS A 219 -8.71 22.93 5.76
CA LYS A 219 -9.44 24.21 5.75
C LYS A 219 -10.17 24.47 7.05
N SER A 220 -10.78 23.46 7.67
CA SER A 220 -11.44 23.63 8.97
C SER A 220 -10.46 23.95 10.10
N GLN A 221 -9.22 23.45 10.02
CA GLN A 221 -8.16 23.75 10.99
C GLN A 221 -7.45 25.08 10.70
N ASN A 222 -7.27 25.43 9.42
CA ASN A 222 -6.56 26.62 8.97
C ASN A 222 -7.23 27.18 7.70
N PRO A 223 -8.26 28.04 7.82
CA PRO A 223 -9.04 28.53 6.67
C PRO A 223 -8.23 29.32 5.64
N GLN A 224 -7.09 29.89 6.04
CA GLN A 224 -6.20 30.66 5.16
C GLN A 224 -5.24 29.78 4.35
N LEU A 225 -5.11 28.49 4.68
CA LEU A 225 -4.24 27.56 3.95
C LEU A 225 -4.97 27.06 2.70
N PHE A 226 -4.67 27.71 1.57
CA PHE A 226 -5.14 27.28 0.25
C PHE A 226 -4.06 26.50 -0.48
N TRP A 227 -4.36 25.26 -0.86
CA TRP A 227 -3.41 24.35 -1.53
C TRP A 227 -3.67 24.19 -3.04
N GLY A 228 -4.65 24.91 -3.58
CA GLY A 228 -5.16 24.72 -4.95
C GLY A 228 -6.52 24.02 -4.96
N ASP A 229 -7.07 23.87 -6.16
CA ASP A 229 -8.22 22.99 -6.36
C ASP A 229 -7.80 21.50 -6.31
N VAL A 230 -8.77 20.60 -6.36
CA VAL A 230 -8.50 19.15 -6.28
C VAL A 230 -7.70 18.65 -7.49
N GLU A 231 -7.90 19.25 -8.68
CA GLU A 231 -7.21 18.84 -9.91
C GLU A 231 -5.74 19.20 -9.87
N ASP A 232 -5.42 20.42 -9.48
CA ASP A 232 -4.05 20.92 -9.34
C ASP A 232 -3.24 20.05 -8.37
N ILE A 233 -3.88 19.62 -7.27
CA ILE A 233 -3.23 18.76 -6.28
C ILE A 233 -3.05 17.35 -6.82
N LEU A 234 -4.06 16.79 -7.49
CA LEU A 234 -3.94 15.49 -8.14
C LEU A 234 -2.81 15.47 -9.15
N GLU A 235 -2.74 16.46 -10.04
CA GLU A 235 -1.69 16.56 -11.06
C GLU A 235 -0.30 16.55 -10.40
N LYS A 236 -0.10 17.32 -9.31
CA LYS A 236 1.15 17.33 -8.56
C LYS A 236 1.53 15.94 -8.02
N TYR A 237 0.57 15.17 -7.47
CA TYR A 237 0.83 13.81 -7.02
C TYR A 237 1.09 12.83 -8.16
N GLU A 238 0.46 13.01 -9.31
CA GLU A 238 0.73 12.20 -10.51
C GLU A 238 2.15 12.40 -11.00
N HIS A 239 2.62 13.65 -11.04
CA HIS A 239 4.01 13.98 -11.35
C HIS A 239 4.97 13.29 -10.38
N LEU A 240 4.69 13.33 -9.07
CA LEU A 240 5.51 12.63 -8.07
C LEU A 240 5.46 11.11 -8.23
N ALA A 241 4.30 10.53 -8.53
CA ALA A 241 4.15 9.09 -8.72
C ALA A 241 4.99 8.59 -9.88
N VAL A 242 5.00 9.34 -10.99
CA VAL A 242 5.82 9.03 -12.16
C VAL A 242 7.30 9.19 -11.82
N HIS A 243 7.67 10.28 -11.12
CA HIS A 243 9.04 10.52 -10.65
C HIS A 243 9.58 9.40 -9.73
N SER A 244 8.72 8.82 -8.90
CA SER A 244 9.10 7.72 -8.02
C SER A 244 9.32 6.39 -8.74
N VAL A 245 8.81 6.23 -9.96
CA VAL A 245 8.91 4.96 -10.72
C VAL A 245 10.09 4.98 -11.69
N PHE A 246 10.34 6.11 -12.35
CA PHE A 246 11.38 6.20 -13.39
C PHE A 246 12.66 6.85 -12.88
N SER A 247 13.79 6.50 -13.49
CA SER A 247 15.07 7.16 -13.24
C SER A 247 15.13 8.52 -13.94
N GLU A 248 16.01 9.40 -13.47
CA GLU A 248 16.28 10.69 -14.13
C GLU A 248 16.69 10.52 -15.60
N GLU A 249 17.42 9.45 -15.93
CA GLU A 249 17.82 9.13 -17.31
C GLU A 249 16.61 8.96 -18.23
N VAL A 250 15.55 8.29 -17.77
CA VAL A 250 14.31 8.12 -18.54
C VAL A 250 13.65 9.47 -18.79
N PHE A 251 13.62 10.37 -17.80
CA PHE A 251 13.06 11.70 -17.96
C PHE A 251 13.86 12.60 -18.90
N GLN A 252 15.19 12.51 -18.86
CA GLN A 252 16.08 13.20 -19.79
C GLN A 252 15.83 12.74 -21.23
N LYS A 253 15.74 11.42 -21.46
CA LYS A 253 15.39 10.84 -22.78
C LYS A 253 14.03 11.30 -23.29
N LEU A 254 13.05 11.44 -22.40
CA LEU A 254 11.71 11.90 -22.73
C LEU A 254 11.57 13.43 -22.82
N ASN A 255 12.63 14.18 -22.46
CA ASN A 255 12.62 15.64 -22.37
C ASN A 255 11.42 16.17 -21.56
N VAL A 256 11.20 15.55 -20.39
CA VAL A 256 10.13 15.91 -19.44
C VAL A 256 10.69 16.87 -18.40
N ASP A 257 10.03 18.01 -18.21
CA ASP A 257 10.42 18.99 -17.19
C ASP A 257 9.99 18.51 -15.79
N LEU A 258 10.97 18.16 -14.97
CA LEU A 258 10.77 17.70 -13.58
C LEU A 258 10.71 18.83 -12.55
N ARG A 259 10.91 20.09 -12.93
CA ARG A 259 11.02 21.21 -11.96
C ARG A 259 9.77 21.35 -11.10
N ARG A 260 8.58 21.08 -11.64
CA ARG A 260 7.31 21.10 -10.88
C ARG A 260 7.28 19.99 -9.83
N ALA A 261 7.64 18.77 -10.21
CA ALA A 261 7.72 17.63 -9.31
C ALA A 261 8.73 17.90 -8.19
N GLN A 262 9.93 18.40 -8.52
CA GLN A 262 10.98 18.71 -7.55
C GLN A 262 10.56 19.80 -6.56
N ARG A 263 9.91 20.88 -7.05
CA ARG A 263 9.39 21.94 -6.17
C ARG A 263 8.38 21.39 -5.17
N PHE A 264 7.45 20.56 -5.64
CA PHE A 264 6.44 19.98 -4.76
C PHE A 264 7.05 18.97 -3.78
N LEU A 265 8.01 18.16 -4.22
CA LEU A 265 8.75 17.25 -3.34
C LEU A 265 9.50 18.02 -2.24
N ASN A 266 10.16 19.13 -2.58
CA ASN A 266 10.84 19.99 -1.61
C ASN A 266 9.86 20.63 -0.60
N GLN A 267 8.65 20.98 -1.06
CA GLN A 267 7.59 21.45 -0.17
C GLN A 267 7.18 20.34 0.82
N ILE A 268 7.00 19.11 0.35
CA ILE A 268 6.67 17.95 1.21
C ILE A 268 7.81 17.67 2.20
N LYS A 269 9.07 17.77 1.79
CA LYS A 269 10.22 17.61 2.71
C LYS A 269 10.21 18.64 3.83
N THR A 270 9.91 19.89 3.49
CA THR A 270 9.98 21.01 4.44
C THR A 270 8.78 21.02 5.39
N ASN A 271 7.58 20.82 4.84
CA ASN A 271 6.32 21.06 5.55
C ASN A 271 5.57 19.78 5.92
N LYS A 272 6.12 18.61 5.58
CA LYS A 272 5.41 17.33 5.52
C LYS A 272 4.28 17.36 4.50
N ASP A 273 3.75 16.19 4.15
CA ASP A 273 2.58 16.12 3.27
C ASP A 273 1.30 16.46 4.08
N PRO A 274 0.60 17.57 3.75
CA PRO A 274 -0.64 17.93 4.44
C PRO A 274 -1.80 16.95 4.20
N PHE A 275 -1.75 16.15 3.13
CA PHE A 275 -2.79 15.17 2.76
C PHE A 275 -2.43 13.74 3.17
N GLY A 276 -1.22 13.52 3.71
CA GLY A 276 -0.74 12.20 4.15
C GLY A 276 -0.69 11.16 3.03
N ILE A 277 -0.51 11.60 1.78
CA ILE A 277 -0.43 10.73 0.60
C ILE A 277 1.01 10.23 0.43
N VAL A 278 1.98 11.09 0.65
CA VAL A 278 3.41 10.83 0.73
C VAL A 278 3.81 10.78 2.20
N THR A 279 4.34 9.63 2.61
CA THR A 279 4.74 9.37 4.00
C THR A 279 6.14 9.87 4.31
N LYS A 280 7.06 9.77 3.35
CA LYS A 280 8.43 10.29 3.43
C LYS A 280 9.00 10.50 2.02
N VAL A 281 10.16 11.14 1.97
CA VAL A 281 11.03 11.16 0.78
C VAL A 281 12.24 10.29 1.09
N ASN A 282 12.61 9.38 0.18
CA ASN A 282 13.75 8.48 0.36
C ASN A 282 15.09 9.17 0.02
N ASP A 283 16.17 8.44 0.21
CA ASP A 283 17.54 8.94 -0.03
C ASP A 283 17.84 9.19 -1.52
N GLU A 284 17.02 8.62 -2.42
CA GLU A 284 17.07 8.88 -3.87
C GLU A 284 16.25 10.12 -4.27
N GLU A 285 15.82 10.97 -3.34
CA GLU A 285 14.98 12.14 -3.64
C GLU A 285 13.65 11.76 -4.33
N LYS A 286 13.03 10.63 -3.94
CA LYS A 286 11.74 10.15 -4.46
C LYS A 286 10.68 10.06 -3.39
N ALA A 287 9.43 10.35 -3.77
CA ALA A 287 8.29 10.28 -2.88
C ALA A 287 7.93 8.83 -2.54
N VAL A 288 7.80 8.53 -1.25
CA VAL A 288 7.29 7.24 -0.74
C VAL A 288 5.82 7.39 -0.39
N PHE A 289 4.97 6.86 -1.25
CA PHE A 289 3.51 6.91 -1.07
C PHE A 289 3.05 5.98 0.06
N GLU A 290 2.03 6.41 0.79
CA GLU A 290 1.35 5.60 1.81
C GLU A 290 0.80 4.30 1.21
N HIS A 291 0.36 4.36 -0.06
CA HIS A 291 -0.12 3.20 -0.78
C HIS A 291 0.54 3.09 -2.17
N PHE A 292 1.07 1.91 -2.52
CA PHE A 292 1.75 1.70 -3.82
C PHE A 292 0.84 1.97 -5.03
N THR A 293 -0.48 1.96 -4.82
CA THR A 293 -1.45 2.14 -5.90
C THR A 293 -1.51 3.54 -6.49
N TYR A 294 -0.91 4.55 -5.86
CA TYR A 294 -0.77 5.86 -6.50
C TYR A 294 0.01 5.77 -7.82
N ILE A 295 0.86 4.75 -7.97
CA ILE A 295 1.58 4.44 -9.21
C ILE A 295 0.63 4.08 -10.37
N PHE A 296 -0.59 3.59 -10.11
CA PHE A 296 -1.59 3.34 -11.17
C PHE A 296 -2.09 4.62 -11.85
N ARG A 297 -1.71 5.81 -11.37
CA ARG A 297 -1.96 7.07 -12.07
C ARG A 297 -0.91 7.42 -13.12
N CYS A 298 0.26 6.79 -13.11
CA CYS A 298 1.32 7.04 -14.10
C CYS A 298 0.82 6.94 -15.55
N PRO A 299 0.00 5.95 -15.96
CA PRO A 299 -0.49 5.85 -17.34
C PRO A 299 -1.33 7.05 -17.79
N PHE A 300 -2.07 7.70 -16.88
CA PHE A 300 -2.85 8.90 -17.21
C PHE A 300 -1.95 10.08 -17.52
N PHE A 301 -0.97 10.33 -16.64
CA PHE A 301 0.04 11.36 -16.85
C PHE A 301 0.78 11.16 -18.19
N LEU A 302 1.22 9.94 -18.45
CA LEU A 302 1.93 9.60 -19.70
C LEU A 302 1.03 9.75 -20.94
N LYS A 303 -0.28 9.45 -20.82
CA LYS A 303 -1.26 9.70 -21.89
C LYS A 303 -1.47 11.20 -22.15
N GLN A 304 -1.40 12.04 -21.13
CA GLN A 304 -1.46 13.50 -21.29
C GLN A 304 -0.19 14.04 -21.95
N LEU A 305 1.00 13.55 -21.57
CA LEU A 305 2.27 13.89 -22.23
C LEU A 305 2.29 13.51 -23.72
N ARG A 306 1.68 12.37 -24.08
CA ARG A 306 1.53 11.94 -25.50
C ARG A 306 0.61 12.85 -26.31
N LYS A 307 -0.34 13.54 -25.67
CA LYS A 307 -1.25 14.49 -26.33
C LYS A 307 -0.63 15.87 -26.50
N SER A 308 0.31 16.25 -25.63
CA SER A 308 0.90 17.59 -25.59
C SER A 308 2.20 17.76 -26.40
N SER A 309 2.70 16.74 -27.10
CA SER A 309 4.03 16.77 -27.73
C SER A 309 4.08 16.43 -29.23
N SER A 310 5.03 17.07 -29.93
CA SER A 310 5.38 16.86 -31.34
C SER A 310 6.04 15.49 -31.59
N HIS A 311 6.03 15.06 -32.86
CA HIS A 311 6.30 13.69 -33.35
C HIS A 311 7.51 12.91 -32.78
N PRO A 312 8.65 13.48 -32.33
CA PRO A 312 9.80 12.68 -31.85
C PRO A 312 9.56 11.94 -30.51
N ARG A 313 8.59 12.37 -29.69
CA ARG A 313 8.34 11.76 -28.36
C ARG A 313 7.47 10.50 -28.41
N ARG A 314 6.83 10.20 -29.54
CA ARG A 314 6.03 8.97 -29.71
C ARG A 314 6.90 7.70 -29.77
N THR A 315 8.09 7.80 -30.35
CA THR A 315 8.99 6.65 -30.59
C THR A 315 9.62 6.13 -29.29
N VAL A 316 10.03 7.03 -28.38
CA VAL A 316 10.61 6.65 -27.07
C VAL A 316 9.56 5.98 -26.17
N PHE A 317 8.30 6.38 -26.29
CA PHE A 317 7.18 5.77 -25.56
C PHE A 317 6.69 4.43 -26.11
N GLN A 318 7.02 4.09 -27.36
CA GLN A 318 6.80 2.76 -27.94
C GLN A 318 7.98 1.82 -27.64
N GLN A 319 9.16 2.38 -27.36
CA GLN A 319 10.37 1.62 -27.02
C GLN A 319 10.60 1.42 -25.51
N THR A 320 9.81 2.05 -24.64
CA THR A 320 9.85 1.80 -23.19
C THR A 320 9.12 0.49 -22.87
N GLN A 321 9.74 -0.60 -23.28
CA GLN A 321 9.44 -1.97 -22.85
C GLN A 321 9.36 -2.03 -21.32
N GLU A 322 10.10 -1.16 -20.62
CA GLU A 322 10.07 -0.94 -19.17
C GLU A 322 8.70 -0.54 -18.60
N LEU A 323 7.86 0.22 -19.31
CA LEU A 323 6.52 0.61 -18.83
C LEU A 323 5.57 -0.59 -18.89
N ASP A 324 5.55 -1.25 -20.04
CA ASP A 324 4.80 -2.47 -20.25
C ASP A 324 5.30 -3.60 -19.35
N ASP A 325 6.60 -3.71 -19.12
CA ASP A 325 7.22 -4.70 -18.25
C ASP A 325 7.02 -4.35 -16.77
N TYR A 326 7.05 -3.08 -16.37
CA TYR A 326 6.72 -2.67 -15.00
C TYR A 326 5.27 -2.99 -14.68
N PHE A 327 4.33 -2.62 -15.56
CA PHE A 327 2.92 -2.97 -15.40
C PHE A 327 2.70 -4.48 -15.52
N LYS A 328 3.22 -5.19 -16.54
CA LYS A 328 3.10 -6.65 -16.66
C LYS A 328 3.77 -7.39 -15.50
N CYS A 329 4.86 -6.90 -14.92
CA CYS A 329 5.51 -7.52 -13.76
C CYS A 329 4.74 -7.28 -12.45
N HIS A 330 3.94 -6.21 -12.36
CA HIS A 330 3.16 -5.86 -11.17
C HIS A 330 1.65 -6.19 -11.28
N THR A 331 1.13 -6.42 -12.49
CA THR A 331 -0.26 -6.83 -12.76
C THR A 331 -0.37 -8.23 -13.35
N CYS A 332 0.68 -8.80 -13.95
CA CYS A 332 0.60 -10.05 -14.73
C CYS A 332 1.67 -11.12 -14.46
N ARG A 333 2.64 -10.94 -13.54
CA ARG A 333 3.56 -12.04 -13.17
C ARG A 333 3.01 -12.85 -11.99
N ARG A 334 2.40 -13.98 -12.36
CA ARG A 334 1.83 -15.08 -11.57
C ARG A 334 2.88 -15.94 -10.87
#